data_AF-A0A7W0Z940-F1
#
_entry.id   AF-A0A7W0Z940-F1
#
_cell.length_a   1.000
_cell.length_b   1.000
_cell.length_c   1.000
_cell.angle_alpha   90.00
_cell.angle_beta   90.00
_cell.angle_gamma   90.00
#
_symmetry.space_group_name_H-M   'P 1'
#
loop_
_entity.id
_entity.type
_entity.pdbx_description
1 polymer ?
#
loop_
_entity_poly.entity_id
_entity_poly.type
_entity_poly.pdbx_seq_one_letter_code
_entity_poly.pdbx_strand_id
1 'polypeptide(L)'
;MNGLAGAVVRAVVPFAPEAPFRLYAGSRHAPVEVPQADKLIAAARRGADTEFTFLVPGKARPVLIVSDQLDPRLGELLALRLLRLTKLDAREQDAVRAGADPGLFHFPPDRFDLPEENAAMIAALVRVHRSVIDSSPVGHLDRDELRSVHGRIARHYGLDLHDLVRDELQRLAAVQRERRT
;
A
#
# COMPACT_ATOMS: atom_id res chain seq x y z
N MET A 1 -15.10 -8.56 13.19
CA MET A 1 -14.94 -7.37 12.34
C MET A 1 -14.80 -7.86 10.92
N ASN A 2 -15.61 -7.37 9.99
CA ASN A 2 -15.38 -7.62 8.57
C ASN A 2 -13.99 -7.06 8.22
N GLY A 3 -13.25 -7.78 7.39
CA GLY A 3 -11.96 -7.31 6.88
C GLY A 3 -12.09 -5.97 6.15
N LEU A 4 -11.02 -5.19 6.13
CA LEU A 4 -10.90 -3.95 5.38
C LEU A 4 -10.35 -4.16 3.96
N ALA A 5 -9.89 -5.35 3.57
CA ALA A 5 -9.38 -5.60 2.22
C ALA A 5 -10.42 -5.23 1.15
N GLY A 6 -10.03 -4.42 0.17
CA GLY A 6 -10.92 -3.84 -0.84
C GLY A 6 -11.56 -2.52 -0.41
N ALA A 7 -11.50 -2.13 0.86
CA ALA A 7 -12.07 -0.88 1.35
C ALA A 7 -11.17 0.31 1.01
N VAL A 8 -11.79 1.41 0.58
CA VAL A 8 -11.16 2.72 0.62
C VAL A 8 -11.48 3.36 1.95
N VAL A 9 -10.45 3.71 2.71
CA VAL A 9 -10.54 4.30 4.06
C VAL A 9 -9.68 5.55 4.13
N ARG A 10 -9.97 6.45 5.08
CA ARG A 10 -9.07 7.57 5.38
C ARG A 10 -8.00 7.12 6.35
N ALA A 11 -6.75 7.48 6.08
CA ALA A 11 -5.64 7.18 6.97
C ALA A 11 -4.59 8.28 6.98
N VAL A 12 -3.85 8.39 8.08
CA VAL A 12 -2.62 9.20 8.13
C VAL A 12 -1.48 8.39 7.54
N VAL A 13 -0.99 8.82 6.37
CA VAL A 13 0.09 8.12 5.67
C VAL A 13 1.37 8.96 5.76
N PRO A 14 2.43 8.45 6.43
CA PRO A 14 3.72 9.12 6.42
C PRO A 14 4.37 9.07 5.04
N PHE A 15 5.22 10.05 4.75
CA PHE A 15 6.14 9.94 3.61
C PHE A 15 7.29 9.01 3.96
N ALA A 16 7.85 8.35 2.95
CA ALA A 16 9.08 7.58 3.13
C ALA A 16 10.19 8.56 3.56
N PRO A 17 11.05 8.20 4.53
CA PRO A 17 12.21 9.02 4.86
C PRO A 17 13.09 9.19 3.62
N GLU A 18 13.45 10.43 3.31
CA GLU A 18 14.38 10.76 2.24
C GLU A 18 15.50 11.66 2.77
N ALA A 19 16.64 11.61 2.11
CA ALA A 19 17.77 12.45 2.47
C ALA A 19 17.59 13.88 1.88
N PRO A 20 17.96 14.94 2.62
CA PRO A 20 18.54 14.94 3.95
C PRO A 20 17.52 14.50 5.03
N PHE A 21 17.93 13.55 5.87
CA PHE A 21 17.08 13.01 6.92
C PHE A 21 17.00 13.98 8.08
N ARG A 22 15.81 14.07 8.70
CA ARG A 22 15.62 14.80 9.95
C ARG A 22 15.37 13.80 11.07
N LEU A 23 16.25 13.76 12.05
CA LEU A 23 16.15 12.84 13.19
C LEU A 23 15.69 13.58 14.44
N TYR A 24 14.76 12.97 15.17
CA TYR A 24 14.38 13.45 16.49
C TYR A 24 15.54 13.25 17.47
N ALA A 25 15.91 14.31 18.19
CA ALA A 25 17.03 14.33 19.13
C ALA A 25 16.58 14.50 20.60
N GLY A 26 15.33 14.15 20.90
CA GLY A 26 14.69 14.42 22.19
C GLY A 26 13.97 15.77 22.22
N SER A 27 13.07 15.93 23.19
CA SER A 27 12.13 17.08 23.25
C SER A 27 12.82 18.43 23.53
N ARG A 28 14.06 18.41 24.00
CA ARG A 28 14.85 19.59 24.34
C ARG A 28 15.86 20.00 23.28
N HIS A 29 15.95 19.25 22.17
CA HIS A 29 16.92 19.51 21.12
C HIS A 29 16.22 19.75 19.78
N ALA A 30 16.82 20.60 18.96
CA ALA A 30 16.43 20.71 17.57
C ALA A 30 16.69 19.37 16.84
N PRO A 31 15.87 19.00 15.85
CA PRO A 31 16.13 17.83 15.03
C PRO A 31 17.51 17.89 14.37
N VAL A 32 18.19 16.76 14.33
CA VAL A 32 19.49 16.63 13.67
C VAL A 32 19.27 16.34 12.20
N GLU A 33 19.96 17.09 11.34
CA GLU A 33 19.95 16.85 9.90
C GLU A 33 21.11 15.92 9.51
N VAL A 34 20.78 14.85 8.77
CA VAL A 34 21.75 13.88 8.28
C VAL A 34 21.69 13.84 6.76
N PRO A 35 22.70 14.37 6.04
CA PRO A 35 22.63 14.57 4.60
C PRO A 35 22.48 13.29 3.78
N GLN A 36 22.97 12.16 4.28
CA GLN A 36 23.09 10.90 3.54
C GLN A 36 23.00 9.68 4.47
N ALA A 37 22.64 8.52 3.91
CA ALA A 37 22.36 7.31 4.68
C ALA A 37 23.62 6.60 5.20
N ASP A 38 24.78 6.87 4.60
CA ASP A 38 26.08 6.28 4.94
C ASP A 38 26.41 6.45 6.43
N LYS A 39 26.15 7.62 7.00
CA LYS A 39 26.38 7.90 8.43
C LYS A 39 25.50 7.06 9.34
N LEU A 40 24.24 6.85 8.96
CA LEU A 40 23.29 6.03 9.72
C LEU A 40 23.66 4.55 9.65
N ILE A 41 24.01 4.07 8.46
CA ILE A 41 24.45 2.70 8.23
C ILE A 41 25.77 2.43 8.98
N ALA A 42 26.72 3.36 8.94
CA ALA A 42 27.98 3.24 9.67
C ALA A 42 27.76 3.21 11.18
N ALA A 43 26.79 3.97 11.70
CA ALA A 43 26.41 3.91 13.11
C ALA A 43 25.82 2.53 13.48
N ALA A 44 24.86 2.01 12.69
CA ALA A 44 24.25 0.71 12.92
C ALA A 44 25.27 -0.45 12.88
N ARG A 45 26.27 -0.40 11.98
CA ARG A 45 27.32 -1.42 11.87
C ARG A 45 28.25 -1.49 13.08
N ARG A 46 28.32 -0.45 13.91
CA ARG A 46 29.19 -0.42 15.10
C ARG A 46 28.63 -1.18 16.31
N GLY A 47 27.47 -1.83 16.18
CA GLY A 47 27.05 -2.88 17.11
C GLY A 47 26.21 -2.43 18.30
N ALA A 48 25.52 -1.30 18.22
CA ALA A 48 24.40 -1.00 19.10
C ALA A 48 23.09 -1.19 18.33
N ASP A 49 22.04 -1.66 19.01
CA ASP A 49 20.66 -1.69 18.51
C ASP A 49 20.20 -0.24 18.24
N THR A 50 20.62 0.27 17.08
CA THR A 50 20.56 1.70 16.78
C THR A 50 19.23 1.98 16.08
N GLU A 51 18.19 2.18 16.88
CA GLU A 51 16.92 2.71 16.38
C GLU A 51 17.03 4.22 16.12
N PHE A 52 16.48 4.67 15.00
CA PHE A 52 16.42 6.09 14.64
C PHE A 52 14.96 6.53 14.53
N THR A 53 14.62 7.63 15.20
CA THR A 53 13.30 8.25 15.08
C THR A 53 13.33 9.33 13.99
N PHE A 54 12.88 8.99 12.79
CA PHE A 54 12.79 9.93 11.67
C PHE A 54 11.58 10.85 11.83
N LEU A 55 11.79 12.15 11.62
CA LEU A 55 10.73 13.13 11.48
C LEU A 55 10.37 13.28 10.02
N VAL A 56 9.26 12.65 9.63
CA VAL A 56 8.72 12.72 8.27
C VAL A 56 7.40 13.48 8.26
N PRO A 57 7.09 14.25 7.20
CA PRO A 57 5.75 14.74 7.02
C PRO A 57 4.76 13.57 6.89
N GLY A 58 3.50 13.83 7.23
CA GLY A 58 2.39 12.92 6.98
C GLY A 58 1.22 13.67 6.35
N LYS A 59 0.32 12.96 5.67
CA LYS A 59 -0.96 13.52 5.24
C LYS A 59 -2.09 12.53 5.50
N ALA A 60 -3.19 13.03 6.03
CA ALA A 60 -4.46 12.33 6.04
C ALA A 60 -5.03 12.27 4.62
N ARG A 61 -5.34 11.08 4.12
CA ARG A 61 -5.83 10.87 2.75
C ARG A 61 -6.60 9.56 2.62
N PRO A 62 -7.45 9.41 1.59
CA PRO A 62 -7.99 8.10 1.25
C PRO A 62 -6.87 7.16 0.77
N VAL A 63 -6.97 5.89 1.14
CA VAL A 63 -6.12 4.78 0.70
C VAL A 63 -6.98 3.55 0.47
N LEU A 64 -6.58 2.69 -0.47
CA LEU A 64 -7.20 1.40 -0.70
C LEU A 64 -6.46 0.34 0.13
N ILE A 65 -7.12 -0.32 1.07
CA ILE A 65 -6.54 -1.46 1.79
C ILE A 65 -6.53 -2.67 0.85
N VAL A 66 -5.36 -3.28 0.65
CA VAL A 66 -5.21 -4.40 -0.30
C VAL A 66 -5.20 -5.76 0.40
N SER A 67 -4.99 -5.83 1.71
CA SER A 67 -4.93 -7.10 2.44
C SER A 67 -5.44 -6.93 3.87
N ASP A 68 -6.14 -7.94 4.35
CA ASP A 68 -6.52 -8.10 5.75
C ASP A 68 -5.47 -8.81 6.59
N GLN A 69 -4.40 -9.31 5.95
CA GLN A 69 -3.33 -9.96 6.67
C GLN A 69 -2.58 -8.93 7.51
N LEU A 70 -2.66 -9.12 8.82
CA LEU A 70 -2.04 -8.30 9.84
C LEU A 70 -0.93 -9.12 10.50
N ASP A 71 0.32 -8.64 10.45
CA ASP A 71 1.35 -9.17 11.34
C ASP A 71 1.08 -8.64 12.76
N PRO A 72 0.79 -9.49 13.75
CA PRO A 72 0.45 -9.05 15.10
C PRO A 72 1.59 -8.30 15.80
N ARG A 73 2.84 -8.46 15.35
CA ARG A 73 4.01 -7.75 15.89
C ARG A 73 4.09 -6.32 15.39
N LEU A 74 3.55 -6.04 14.20
CA LEU A 74 3.63 -4.73 13.55
C LEU A 74 2.32 -3.96 13.67
N GLY A 75 1.17 -4.64 13.63
CA GLY A 75 -0.14 -3.97 13.64
C GLY A 75 -0.43 -3.16 12.37
N GLU A 76 0.28 -3.43 11.27
CA GLU A 76 0.20 -2.70 10.00
C GLU A 76 -0.55 -3.48 8.92
N LEU A 77 -1.35 -2.77 8.14
CA LEU A 77 -1.99 -3.25 6.92
C LEU A 77 -1.26 -2.70 5.69
N LEU A 78 -1.38 -3.42 4.58
CA LEU A 78 -0.88 -2.98 3.28
C LEU A 78 -1.98 -2.19 2.55
N ALA A 79 -1.63 -1.04 1.99
CA ALA A 79 -2.55 -0.17 1.27
C ALA A 79 -1.91 0.49 0.04
N LEU A 80 -2.73 1.00 -0.88
CA LEU A 80 -2.30 1.82 -2.01
C LEU A 80 -2.72 3.28 -1.80
N ARG A 81 -1.84 4.21 -2.15
CA ARG A 81 -2.21 5.63 -2.27
C ARG A 81 -3.15 5.84 -3.45
N LEU A 82 -4.03 6.82 -3.33
CA LEU A 82 -4.90 7.25 -4.41
C LEU A 82 -4.35 8.49 -5.13
N LEU A 83 -4.57 8.54 -6.44
CA LEU A 83 -4.32 9.69 -7.30
C LEU A 83 -5.65 10.28 -7.73
N ARG A 84 -5.78 11.61 -7.59
CA ARG A 84 -6.91 12.35 -8.17
C ARG A 84 -6.71 12.48 -9.67
N LEU A 85 -7.71 12.10 -10.46
CA LEU A 85 -7.62 12.15 -11.92
C LEU A 85 -7.46 13.58 -12.47
N THR A 86 -7.88 14.59 -11.71
CA THR A 86 -7.63 16.03 -12.01
C THR A 86 -6.14 16.40 -12.09
N LYS A 87 -5.23 15.51 -11.68
CA LYS A 87 -3.78 15.67 -11.82
C LYS A 87 -3.22 15.12 -13.13
N LEU A 88 -4.04 14.43 -13.91
CA LEU A 88 -3.71 13.86 -15.21
C LEU A 88 -4.28 14.73 -16.33
N ASP A 89 -3.69 14.67 -17.51
CA ASP A 89 -4.27 15.28 -18.70
C ASP A 89 -5.51 14.50 -19.18
N ALA A 90 -6.29 15.07 -20.10
CA ALA A 90 -7.54 14.46 -20.57
C ALA A 90 -7.34 13.06 -21.18
N ARG A 91 -6.24 12.86 -21.92
CA ARG A 91 -5.94 11.59 -22.58
C ARG A 91 -5.58 10.52 -21.54
N GLU A 92 -4.78 10.89 -20.55
CA GLU A 92 -4.42 10.02 -19.43
C GLU A 92 -5.65 9.65 -18.60
N GLN A 93 -6.53 10.61 -18.30
CA GLN A 93 -7.79 10.33 -17.60
C GLN A 93 -8.65 9.30 -18.35
N ASP A 94 -8.81 9.47 -19.65
CA ASP A 94 -9.60 8.53 -20.47
C ASP A 94 -8.97 7.14 -20.52
N ALA A 95 -7.64 7.05 -20.58
CA ALA A 95 -6.93 5.78 -20.51
C ALA A 95 -7.14 5.07 -19.16
N VAL A 96 -7.15 5.82 -18.05
CA VAL A 96 -7.42 5.27 -16.72
C VAL A 96 -8.88 4.81 -16.60
N ARG A 97 -9.84 5.62 -17.05
CA ARG A 97 -11.28 5.27 -17.06
C ARG A 97 -11.57 4.03 -17.90
N ALA A 98 -10.90 3.89 -19.04
CA ALA A 98 -10.97 2.71 -19.90
C ALA A 98 -10.19 1.49 -19.35
N GLY A 99 -9.48 1.64 -18.23
CA GLY A 99 -8.69 0.57 -17.61
C GLY A 99 -7.41 0.20 -18.37
N ALA A 100 -7.00 1.01 -19.34
CA ALA A 100 -5.84 0.78 -20.21
C ALA A 100 -4.50 1.13 -19.54
N ASP A 101 -4.51 1.99 -18.53
CA ASP A 101 -3.31 2.29 -17.74
C ASP A 101 -3.00 1.12 -16.78
N PRO A 102 -1.82 0.47 -16.86
CA PRO A 102 -1.46 -0.64 -15.99
C PRO A 102 -1.03 -0.20 -14.57
N GLY A 103 -0.61 1.05 -14.41
CA GLY A 103 -0.15 1.65 -13.16
C GLY A 103 -1.26 2.27 -12.30
N LEU A 104 -2.45 2.46 -12.86
CA LEU A 104 -3.60 3.06 -12.18
C LEU A 104 -4.84 2.17 -12.26
N PHE A 105 -5.54 1.99 -11.13
CA PHE A 105 -6.83 1.29 -11.08
C PHE A 105 -7.94 2.29 -10.78
N HIS A 106 -8.85 2.50 -11.73
CA HIS A 106 -9.94 3.47 -11.61
C HIS A 106 -11.02 3.03 -10.61
N PHE A 107 -11.51 3.97 -9.79
CA PHE A 107 -12.69 3.76 -8.94
C PHE A 107 -13.92 4.40 -9.56
N PRO A 108 -15.00 3.64 -9.86
CA PRO A 108 -16.25 4.23 -10.34
C PRO A 108 -16.81 5.22 -9.31
N PRO A 109 -17.02 6.50 -9.65
CA PRO A 109 -17.35 7.55 -8.67
C PRO A 109 -18.63 7.25 -7.87
N ASP A 110 -19.62 6.60 -8.49
CA ASP A 110 -20.90 6.29 -7.87
C ASP A 110 -20.81 5.28 -6.71
N ARG A 111 -19.68 4.57 -6.59
CA ARG A 111 -19.43 3.54 -5.56
C ARG A 111 -18.54 4.02 -4.42
N PHE A 112 -17.95 5.21 -4.55
CA PHE A 112 -16.95 5.72 -3.62
C PHE A 112 -17.26 7.18 -3.27
N ASP A 113 -17.52 7.45 -1.99
CA ASP A 113 -17.71 8.79 -1.43
C ASP A 113 -16.36 9.53 -1.32
N LEU A 114 -15.80 9.87 -2.48
CA LEU A 114 -14.58 10.64 -2.63
C LEU A 114 -14.92 12.01 -3.23
N PRO A 115 -14.23 13.08 -2.78
CA PRO A 115 -14.53 14.43 -3.23
C PRO A 115 -14.19 14.68 -4.72
N GLU A 116 -13.38 13.81 -5.30
CA GLU A 116 -12.95 13.86 -6.70
C GLU A 116 -12.86 12.42 -7.24
N GLU A 117 -12.88 12.27 -8.56
CA GLU A 117 -12.59 10.98 -9.21
C GLU A 117 -11.13 10.57 -8.94
N ASN A 118 -10.92 9.32 -8.53
CA ASN A 118 -9.62 8.82 -8.10
C ASN A 118 -9.28 7.48 -8.75
N ALA A 119 -7.98 7.16 -8.72
CA ALA A 119 -7.47 5.85 -9.05
C ALA A 119 -6.46 5.37 -8.00
N ALA A 120 -6.38 4.06 -7.76
CA ALA A 120 -5.34 3.45 -6.96
C ALA A 120 -4.02 3.44 -7.73
N MET A 121 -2.95 3.94 -7.12
CA MET A 121 -1.61 3.94 -7.71
C MET A 121 -0.90 2.62 -7.41
N ILE A 122 -0.83 1.71 -8.37
CA ILE A 122 -0.27 0.35 -8.22
C ILE A 122 1.18 0.38 -7.69
N ALA A 123 1.97 1.37 -8.12
CA ALA A 123 3.35 1.59 -7.70
C ALA A 123 3.51 2.21 -6.30
N ALA A 124 2.42 2.60 -5.63
CA ALA A 124 2.46 3.38 -4.39
C ALA A 124 1.92 2.59 -3.20
N LEU A 125 2.50 1.41 -2.99
CA LEU A 125 2.24 0.60 -1.80
C LEU A 125 2.77 1.31 -0.55
N VAL A 126 1.96 1.30 0.50
CA VAL A 126 2.30 1.83 1.81
C VAL A 126 1.84 0.86 2.89
N ARG A 127 2.57 0.85 4.00
CA ARG A 127 2.12 0.22 5.23
C ARG A 127 1.44 1.25 6.10
N VAL A 128 0.34 0.88 6.72
CA VAL A 128 -0.47 1.76 7.54
C VAL A 128 -0.83 1.05 8.83
N HIS A 129 -0.43 1.60 9.97
CA HIS A 129 -0.80 1.03 11.26
C HIS A 129 -2.31 1.15 11.48
N ARG A 130 -2.95 0.12 12.04
CA ARG A 130 -4.42 0.11 12.26
C ARG A 130 -4.93 1.30 13.08
N SER A 131 -4.11 1.85 13.98
CA SER A 131 -4.49 2.98 14.84
C SER A 131 -4.55 4.32 14.12
N VAL A 132 -4.06 4.40 12.88
CA VAL A 132 -4.09 5.64 12.08
C VAL A 132 -5.11 5.59 10.96
N ILE A 133 -5.98 4.58 10.98
CA ILE A 133 -7.06 4.35 10.01
C ILE A 133 -8.39 4.77 10.66
N ASP A 134 -9.14 5.60 9.95
CA ASP A 134 -10.56 5.76 10.20
C ASP A 134 -11.29 4.51 9.69
N SER A 135 -11.92 3.77 10.60
CA SER A 135 -12.58 2.50 10.29
C SER A 135 -13.83 2.65 9.42
N SER A 136 -14.25 3.88 9.10
CA SER A 136 -15.43 4.17 8.27
C SER A 136 -15.06 4.14 6.79
N PRO A 137 -15.40 3.07 6.04
CA PRO A 137 -15.05 2.98 4.63
C PRO A 137 -15.85 4.02 3.82
N VAL A 138 -15.20 4.63 2.85
CA VAL A 138 -15.84 5.54 1.88
C VAL A 138 -16.17 4.82 0.56
N GLY A 139 -16.00 3.50 0.52
CA GLY A 139 -16.35 2.65 -0.63
C GLY A 139 -15.61 1.32 -0.58
N HIS A 140 -15.99 0.40 -1.47
CA HIS A 140 -15.44 -0.96 -1.46
C HIS A 140 -15.32 -1.54 -2.86
N LEU A 141 -14.19 -2.18 -3.13
CA LEU A 141 -14.00 -3.04 -4.28
C LEU A 141 -14.65 -4.39 -4.03
N ASP A 142 -15.21 -4.98 -5.07
CA ASP A 142 -15.60 -6.38 -5.02
C ASP A 142 -14.36 -7.30 -5.11
N ARG A 143 -14.61 -8.60 -5.04
CA ARG A 143 -13.56 -9.62 -5.03
C ARG A 143 -12.78 -9.69 -6.35
N ASP A 144 -13.43 -9.46 -7.48
CA ASP A 144 -12.80 -9.55 -8.80
C ASP A 144 -11.98 -8.30 -9.11
N GLU A 145 -12.47 -7.12 -8.70
CA GLU A 145 -11.73 -5.87 -8.72
C GLU A 145 -10.49 -5.94 -7.83
N LEU A 146 -10.62 -6.39 -6.59
CA LEU A 146 -9.47 -6.55 -5.69
C LEU A 146 -8.46 -7.56 -6.24
N ARG A 147 -8.92 -8.66 -6.84
CA ARG A 147 -8.04 -9.63 -7.53
C ARG A 147 -7.30 -8.98 -8.70
N SER A 148 -7.97 -8.12 -9.47
CA SER A 148 -7.35 -7.36 -10.56
C SER A 148 -6.24 -6.45 -10.03
N VAL A 149 -6.49 -5.74 -8.92
CA VAL A 149 -5.48 -4.92 -8.23
C VAL A 149 -4.29 -5.77 -7.77
N HIS A 150 -4.51 -6.92 -7.14
CA HIS A 150 -3.43 -7.84 -6.74
C HIS A 150 -2.60 -8.31 -7.93
N GLY A 151 -3.25 -8.69 -9.03
CA GLY A 151 -2.56 -9.09 -10.26
C GLY A 151 -1.72 -7.96 -10.86
N ARG A 152 -2.20 -6.71 -10.80
CA ARG A 152 -1.44 -5.53 -11.25
C ARG A 152 -0.23 -5.27 -10.36
N ILE A 153 -0.38 -5.35 -9.03
CA ILE A 153 0.72 -5.24 -8.07
C ILE A 153 1.80 -6.28 -8.38
N ALA A 154 1.43 -7.56 -8.48
CA ALA A 154 2.41 -8.63 -8.71
C ALA A 154 3.21 -8.41 -10.00
N ARG A 155 2.53 -8.01 -11.09
CA ARG A 155 3.20 -7.68 -12.37
C ARG A 155 4.08 -6.44 -12.28
N HIS A 156 3.60 -5.37 -11.63
CA HIS A 156 4.34 -4.11 -11.52
C HIS A 156 5.66 -4.27 -10.77
N TYR A 157 5.66 -5.02 -9.68
CA TYR A 157 6.88 -5.27 -8.88
C TYR A 157 7.68 -6.50 -9.34
N GLY A 158 7.24 -7.20 -10.39
CA GLY A 158 7.91 -8.40 -10.90
C GLY A 158 8.00 -9.53 -9.87
N LEU A 159 6.94 -9.72 -9.06
CA LEU A 159 6.91 -10.79 -8.07
C LEU A 159 6.89 -12.14 -8.79
N ASP A 160 7.84 -13.01 -8.47
CA ASP A 160 7.84 -14.39 -8.96
C ASP A 160 6.77 -15.20 -8.21
N LEU A 161 5.73 -15.59 -8.94
CA LEU A 161 4.61 -16.37 -8.43
C LEU A 161 4.63 -17.82 -8.92
N HIS A 162 5.70 -18.25 -9.60
CA HIS A 162 5.73 -19.55 -10.29
C HIS A 162 5.46 -20.72 -9.35
N ASP A 163 6.20 -20.80 -8.26
CA ASP A 163 6.06 -21.87 -7.27
C ASP A 163 4.70 -21.83 -6.57
N LEU A 164 4.18 -20.63 -6.26
CA LEU A 164 2.86 -20.48 -5.65
C LEU A 164 1.74 -21.01 -6.56
N VAL A 165 1.81 -20.73 -7.86
CA VAL A 165 0.85 -21.24 -8.84
C VAL A 165 0.99 -22.76 -8.98
N ARG A 166 2.22 -23.28 -9.06
CA ARG A 166 2.47 -24.72 -9.14
C ARG A 166 1.87 -25.46 -7.96
N ASP A 167 2.13 -24.99 -6.74
CA ASP A 167 1.68 -25.64 -5.52
C ASP A 167 0.15 -25.64 -5.41
N GLU A 168 -0.51 -24.55 -5.82
CA GLU A 168 -1.98 -24.47 -5.86
C GLU A 168 -2.59 -25.41 -6.90
N LEU A 169 -1.97 -25.54 -8.09
CA LEU A 169 -2.41 -26.51 -9.11
C LEU A 169 -2.30 -27.95 -8.62
N GLN A 170 -1.22 -28.27 -7.91
CA GLN A 170 -1.04 -29.60 -7.30
C GLN A 170 -2.10 -29.88 -6.24
N ARG A 171 -2.40 -28.89 -5.38
CA ARG A 171 -3.45 -28.98 -4.37
C ARG A 171 -4.83 -29.23 -5.00
N LEU A 172 -5.19 -28.47 -6.04
CA LEU A 172 -6.46 -28.64 -6.76
C LEU A 172 -6.57 -30.00 -7.45
N ALA A 173 -5.49 -30.50 -8.04
CA ALA A 173 -5.44 -31.82 -8.67
C ALA A 173 -5.57 -32.97 -7.65
N ALA A 174 -5.11 -32.79 -6.41
CA ALA A 174 -5.35 -33.75 -5.32
C ALA A 174 -6.83 -33.79 -4.94
N VAL A 175 -7.45 -32.62 -4.70
CA VAL A 175 -8.87 -32.51 -4.32
C VAL A 175 -9.80 -33.09 -5.40
N GLN A 176 -9.48 -32.93 -6.69
CA GLN A 176 -10.28 -33.53 -7.77
C GLN A 176 -10.19 -35.05 -7.80
N ARG A 177 -9.05 -35.63 -7.44
CA ARG A 177 -8.88 -37.09 -7.40
C ARG A 177 -9.72 -37.71 -6.28
N GLU A 178 -9.70 -37.11 -5.11
CA GLU A 178 -10.50 -37.56 -3.94
C GLU A 178 -12.02 -37.50 -4.18
N ARG A 179 -12.51 -36.57 -5.01
CA ARG A 179 -13.94 -36.48 -5.35
C ARG A 179 -14.40 -37.50 -6.38
N ARG A 180 -13.47 -38.20 -7.05
CA ARG A 180 -13.77 -39.20 -8.09
C ARG A 180 -13.69 -40.64 -7.58
N THR A 181 -13.07 -40.83 -6.41
CA THR A 181 -13.05 -42.09 -5.65
C THR A 181 -14.19 -42.14 -4.65
#